data_AF-A0AAF0JCW2-F1
#
_entry.id   AF-A0AAF0JCW2-F1
#
_cell.length_a   1.000
_cell.length_b   1.000
_cell.length_c   1.000
_cell.angle_alpha   90.00
_cell.angle_beta   90.00
_cell.angle_gamma   90.00
#
_symmetry.space_group_name_H-M   'P 1'
#
loop_
_entity.id
_entity.type
_entity.pdbx_description
1 polymer ?
#
loop_
_entity_poly.entity_id
_entity_poly.type
_entity_poly.pdbx_seq_one_letter_code
_entity_poly.pdbx_strand_id
1 'polypeptide(L)'
;MQWTIARSLAQGSSQGPSLAVRQASETLLPPIPLYRALLRVHRKLPVEMRSLGDDYVKSEFRRHQKISNPLHIVGFCSQWKMYLDALLADQLSSIETRGKSMDPDLLEKFSDEQLYQLYELKLAATEVFDPERAQSRPHDQENEDKS
;
A
#
# COMPACT_ATOMS: atom_id res chain seq x y z
N MET A 1 -5.10 24.96 6.08
CA MET A 1 -5.10 24.31 4.76
C MET A 1 -6.46 23.66 4.56
N GLN A 2 -7.26 24.16 3.62
CA GLN A 2 -8.66 23.76 3.45
C GLN A 2 -8.85 23.18 2.05
N TRP A 3 -9.44 21.98 1.97
CA TRP A 3 -9.99 21.45 0.74
C TRP A 3 -11.44 21.91 0.66
N THR A 4 -11.69 23.05 0.02
CA THR A 4 -13.04 23.50 -0.26
C THR A 4 -13.46 22.86 -1.58
N ILE A 5 -14.47 21.98 -1.56
CA ILE A 5 -15.18 21.63 -2.80
C ILE A 5 -15.98 22.87 -3.16
N ALA A 6 -15.44 23.70 -4.06
CA ALA A 6 -16.18 24.81 -4.63
C ALA A 6 -17.40 24.23 -5.37
N ARG A 7 -18.61 24.52 -4.87
CA ARG A 7 -19.85 24.25 -5.58
C ARG A 7 -19.96 25.26 -6.72
N SER A 8 -19.37 24.92 -7.86
CA SER A 8 -19.46 25.72 -9.08
C SER A 8 -20.89 25.64 -9.63
N LEU A 9 -21.59 26.78 -9.64
CA LEU A 9 -22.76 26.99 -10.49
C LEU A 9 -22.24 27.33 -11.88
N ALA A 10 -22.09 26.31 -12.73
CA ALA A 10 -21.85 26.49 -14.15
C ALA A 10 -23.00 25.88 -14.94
N GLN A 11 -23.85 26.76 -15.48
CA GLN A 11 -24.61 26.46 -16.69
C GLN A 11 -23.60 26.36 -17.84
N GLY A 12 -23.58 25.22 -18.53
CA GLY A 12 -22.66 24.96 -19.63
C GLY A 12 -22.46 23.46 -19.82
N SER A 13 -23.18 22.88 -20.77
CA SER A 13 -23.15 21.47 -21.14
C SER A 13 -21.74 20.95 -21.48
N SER A 14 -21.23 20.06 -20.65
CA SER A 14 -20.37 18.93 -21.06
C SER A 14 -20.59 17.79 -20.05
N GLN A 15 -20.71 16.56 -20.56
CA GLN A 15 -21.27 15.40 -19.85
C GLN A 15 -20.74 15.23 -18.42
N GLY A 16 -21.67 15.18 -17.45
CA GLY A 16 -21.35 14.80 -16.08
C GLY A 16 -20.77 13.37 -16.02
N PRO A 17 -20.08 13.01 -14.92
CA PRO A 17 -19.53 11.68 -14.77
C PRO A 17 -20.64 10.62 -14.93
N SER A 18 -20.34 9.57 -15.70
CA SER A 18 -21.23 8.43 -15.93
C SER A 18 -21.80 7.91 -14.61
N LEU A 19 -23.04 7.43 -14.63
CA LEU A 19 -23.72 6.86 -13.46
C LEU A 19 -22.86 5.79 -12.76
N ALA A 20 -22.12 4.99 -13.53
CA ALA A 20 -21.19 3.98 -13.00
C ALA A 20 -20.03 4.60 -12.20
N VAL A 21 -19.48 5.73 -12.64
CA VAL A 21 -18.41 6.44 -11.94
C VAL A 21 -18.92 7.03 -10.62
N ARG A 22 -20.17 7.53 -10.63
CA ARG A 22 -20.84 8.03 -9.42
C ARG A 22 -21.09 6.90 -8.41
N GLN A 23 -21.65 5.78 -8.85
CA GLN A 23 -21.89 4.60 -8.00
C GLN A 23 -20.58 4.00 -7.45
N ALA A 24 -19.52 3.95 -8.26
CA ALA A 24 -18.20 3.53 -7.77
C ALA A 24 -17.66 4.50 -6.71
N SER A 25 -17.82 5.81 -6.91
CA SER A 25 -17.39 6.80 -5.90
C SER A 25 -18.18 6.75 -4.58
N GLU A 26 -19.41 6.23 -4.60
CA GLU A 26 -20.23 6.03 -3.40
C GLU A 26 -19.80 4.81 -2.57
N THR A 27 -19.22 3.79 -3.21
CA THR A 27 -18.69 2.59 -2.54
C THR A 27 -17.22 2.72 -2.13
N LEU A 28 -16.48 3.64 -2.77
CA LEU A 28 -15.06 3.90 -2.52
C LEU A 28 -14.84 4.98 -1.45
N LEU A 29 -13.83 4.78 -0.60
CA LEU A 29 -13.41 5.82 0.33
C LEU A 29 -12.76 6.98 -0.44
N PRO A 30 -13.11 8.25 -0.13
CA PRO A 30 -12.41 9.40 -0.68
C PRO A 30 -10.92 9.41 -0.28
N PRO A 31 -10.05 10.14 -1.00
CA PRO A 31 -8.60 10.07 -0.81
C PRO A 31 -8.11 10.30 0.63
N ILE A 32 -8.63 11.32 1.33
CA ILE A 32 -8.19 11.65 2.69
C ILE A 32 -8.62 10.58 3.72
N PRO A 33 -9.90 10.15 3.77
CA PRO A 33 -10.31 9.00 4.57
C PRO A 33 -9.49 7.74 4.29
N LEU A 34 -9.23 7.42 3.02
CA LEU A 34 -8.46 6.25 2.60
C LEU A 34 -7.01 6.33 3.08
N TYR A 35 -6.33 7.46 2.85
CA TYR A 35 -4.98 7.73 3.35
C TYR A 35 -4.88 7.52 4.87
N ARG A 36 -5.83 8.08 5.64
CA ARG A 36 -5.86 7.93 7.10
C ARG A 36 -6.15 6.49 7.54
N ALA A 37 -6.91 5.72 6.76
CA ALA A 37 -7.20 4.32 7.05
C ALA A 37 -5.96 3.45 6.80
N LEU A 38 -5.24 3.69 5.71
CA LEU A 38 -3.96 3.02 5.39
C LEU A 38 -2.93 3.22 6.50
N LEU A 39 -2.67 4.47 6.90
CA LEU A 39 -1.73 4.74 7.98
C LEU A 39 -2.18 4.20 9.35
N ARG A 40 -3.48 3.95 9.54
CA ARG A 40 -3.98 3.28 10.75
C ARG A 40 -3.75 1.79 10.70
N VAL A 41 -4.01 1.13 9.58
CA VAL A 41 -3.82 -0.32 9.44
C VAL A 41 -2.33 -0.69 9.50
N HIS A 42 -1.44 0.18 8.98
CA HIS A 42 0.01 0.02 9.09
C HIS A 42 0.53 -0.03 10.54
N ARG A 43 -0.22 0.51 11.52
CA ARG A 43 0.14 0.47 12.95
C ARG A 43 0.16 -0.93 13.56
N LYS A 44 -0.26 -1.94 12.81
CA LYS A 44 -0.20 -3.35 13.22
C LYS A 44 0.84 -4.15 12.43
N LEU A 45 1.52 -3.52 11.46
CA LEU A 45 2.63 -4.13 10.73
C LEU A 45 3.90 -4.11 11.60
N PRO A 46 4.84 -5.06 11.36
CA PRO A 46 6.22 -4.99 11.85
C PRO A 46 6.86 -3.63 11.53
N VAL A 47 7.81 -3.19 12.34
CA VAL A 47 8.28 -1.80 12.32
C VAL A 47 8.96 -1.43 10.99
N GLU A 48 9.68 -2.37 10.40
CA GLU A 48 10.40 -2.26 9.13
C GLU A 48 9.40 -2.13 7.98
N MET A 49 8.40 -3.01 7.93
CA MET A 49 7.31 -2.96 6.95
C MET A 49 6.49 -1.68 7.08
N ARG A 50 6.22 -1.23 8.31
CA ARG A 50 5.51 0.03 8.57
C ARG A 50 6.32 1.21 8.05
N SER A 51 7.61 1.30 8.39
CA SER A 51 8.45 2.43 8.01
C SER A 51 8.47 2.59 6.50
N LEU A 52 8.77 1.50 5.78
CA LEU A 52 8.79 1.49 4.32
C LEU A 52 7.41 1.82 3.73
N GLY A 53 6.36 1.18 4.23
CA GLY A 53 4.99 1.36 3.74
C GLY A 53 4.44 2.77 3.98
N ASP A 54 4.66 3.35 5.16
CA ASP A 54 4.20 4.70 5.50
C ASP A 54 4.85 5.75 4.60
N ASP A 55 6.15 5.63 4.33
CA ASP A 55 6.87 6.56 3.46
C ASP A 55 6.40 6.45 2.01
N TYR A 56 6.18 5.23 1.53
CA TYR A 56 5.62 4.99 0.21
C TYR A 56 4.21 5.58 0.07
N VAL A 57 3.28 5.25 0.99
CA VAL A 57 1.91 5.78 0.99
C VAL A 57 1.90 7.31 1.00
N LYS A 58 2.70 7.94 1.88
CA LYS A 58 2.82 9.40 1.95
C LYS A 58 3.28 10.00 0.62
N SER A 59 4.31 9.41 0.02
CA SER A 59 4.86 9.90 -1.25
C SER A 59 3.86 9.78 -2.40
N GLU A 60 3.13 8.67 -2.49
CA GLU A 60 2.18 8.41 -3.56
C GLU A 60 0.95 9.32 -3.46
N PHE A 61 0.36 9.45 -2.27
CA PHE A 61 -0.76 10.39 -2.08
C PHE A 61 -0.36 11.85 -2.32
N ARG A 62 0.89 12.21 -1.99
CA ARG A 62 1.43 13.55 -2.30
C ARG A 62 1.60 13.74 -3.81
N ARG A 63 2.15 12.75 -4.52
CA ARG A 63 2.34 12.77 -5.98
C ARG A 63 1.01 12.89 -6.72
N HIS A 64 -0.05 12.28 -6.19
CA HIS A 64 -1.39 12.24 -6.80
C HIS A 64 -2.33 13.35 -6.30
N GLN A 65 -1.86 14.27 -5.45
CA GLN A 65 -2.70 15.31 -4.83
C GLN A 65 -3.37 16.26 -5.84
N LYS A 66 -2.73 16.51 -6.99
CA LYS A 66 -3.19 17.49 -8.00
C LYS A 66 -3.97 16.87 -9.16
N ILE A 67 -4.28 15.58 -9.09
CA ILE A 67 -5.08 14.92 -10.13
C ILE A 67 -6.50 15.46 -10.08
N SER A 68 -6.98 15.94 -11.24
CA SER A 68 -8.33 16.48 -11.40
C SER A 68 -9.26 15.55 -12.18
N ASN A 69 -8.71 14.62 -12.98
CA ASN A 69 -9.50 13.68 -13.77
C ASN A 69 -10.25 12.70 -12.84
N PRO A 70 -11.60 12.71 -12.80
CA PRO A 70 -12.37 11.85 -11.90
C PRO A 70 -12.10 10.36 -12.09
N LEU A 71 -11.87 9.90 -13.32
CA LEU A 71 -11.58 8.49 -13.60
C LEU A 71 -10.24 8.06 -12.98
N HIS A 72 -9.22 8.92 -13.05
CA HIS A 72 -7.93 8.63 -12.44
C HIS A 72 -8.02 8.61 -10.92
N ILE A 73 -8.80 9.51 -10.33
CA ILE A 73 -9.05 9.53 -8.87
C ILE A 73 -9.75 8.24 -8.44
N VAL A 74 -10.78 7.81 -9.18
CA VAL A 74 -11.49 6.55 -8.90
C VAL A 74 -10.54 5.35 -9.04
N GLY A 75 -9.76 5.26 -10.12
CA GLY A 75 -8.78 4.19 -10.31
C GLY A 75 -7.76 4.13 -9.17
N PHE A 76 -7.21 5.28 -8.79
CA PHE A 76 -6.29 5.41 -7.65
C PHE A 76 -6.94 4.93 -6.35
N CYS A 77 -8.13 5.44 -6.00
CA CYS A 77 -8.82 5.04 -4.77
C CYS A 77 -9.19 3.56 -4.76
N SER A 78 -9.59 2.99 -5.89
CA SER A 78 -9.88 1.56 -6.02
C SER A 78 -8.67 0.69 -5.71
N GLN A 79 -7.51 0.98 -6.31
CA GLN A 79 -6.29 0.20 -6.06
C GLN A 79 -5.85 0.27 -4.59
N TRP A 80 -5.86 1.47 -4.00
CA TRP A 80 -5.51 1.65 -2.59
C TRP A 80 -6.53 1.04 -1.64
N LYS A 81 -7.82 0.99 -2.02
CA LYS A 81 -8.86 0.29 -1.26
C LYS A 81 -8.64 -1.23 -1.30
N MET A 82 -8.29 -1.80 -2.46
CA MET A 82 -7.94 -3.22 -2.57
C MET A 82 -6.74 -3.58 -1.69
N TYR A 83 -5.72 -2.72 -1.65
CA TYR A 83 -4.57 -2.89 -0.76
C TYR A 83 -4.97 -2.82 0.72
N LEU A 84 -5.76 -1.82 1.12
CA LEU A 84 -6.29 -1.71 2.48
C LEU A 84 -7.07 -2.97 2.90
N ASP A 85 -7.93 -3.48 2.02
CA ASP A 85 -8.72 -4.68 2.29
C ASP A 85 -7.85 -5.93 2.44
N ALA A 86 -6.78 -6.04 1.64
CA ALA A 86 -5.80 -7.12 1.79
C ALA A 86 -5.08 -7.05 3.15
N LEU A 87 -4.66 -5.85 3.58
CA LEU A 87 -4.03 -5.67 4.90
C LEU A 87 -4.98 -5.97 6.07
N LEU A 88 -6.27 -5.64 5.92
CA LEU A 88 -7.28 -5.96 6.93
C LEU A 88 -7.55 -7.47 6.99
N ALA A 89 -7.60 -8.15 5.85
CA ALA A 89 -7.74 -9.61 5.78
C ALA A 89 -6.53 -10.32 6.42
N ASP A 90 -5.32 -9.85 6.15
CA ASP A 90 -4.07 -10.39 6.72
C ASP A 90 -4.02 -10.26 8.25
N GLN A 91 -4.65 -9.24 8.83
CA GLN A 91 -4.77 -9.09 10.28
C GLN A 91 -5.78 -10.04 10.91
N LEU A 92 -6.73 -10.55 10.12
CA LEU A 92 -7.75 -11.50 10.56
C LEU A 92 -7.29 -12.94 10.37
N SER A 93 -6.36 -13.20 9.45
CA SER A 93 -5.78 -14.52 9.27
C SER A 93 -4.88 -14.89 10.44
N SER A 94 -5.10 -16.07 11.01
CA SER A 94 -4.25 -16.68 12.04
C SER A 94 -2.99 -17.35 11.48
N ILE A 95 -2.76 -17.24 10.16
CA ILE A 95 -1.60 -17.82 9.49
C ILE A 95 -0.45 -16.81 9.61
N GLU A 96 0.73 -17.27 10.05
CA GLU A 96 1.91 -16.41 10.24
C GLU A 96 2.46 -15.82 8.92
N THR A 97 2.18 -16.48 7.80
CA THR A 97 2.58 -16.00 6.48
C THR A 97 1.71 -14.85 6.02
N ARG A 98 2.31 -13.66 5.95
CA ARG A 98 1.66 -12.46 5.43
C ARG A 98 1.71 -12.38 3.90
N GLY A 99 0.65 -11.86 3.30
CA GLY A 99 0.56 -11.61 1.87
C GLY A 99 -0.11 -12.72 1.07
N LYS A 100 0.05 -12.69 -0.26
CA LYS A 100 -0.56 -13.64 -1.19
C LYS A 100 0.47 -14.12 -2.20
N SER A 101 0.35 -15.38 -2.61
CA SER A 101 1.11 -15.89 -3.74
C SER A 101 0.85 -15.04 -4.98
N MET A 102 1.89 -14.80 -5.77
CA MET A 102 1.77 -14.08 -7.03
C MET A 102 0.96 -14.92 -8.02
N ASP A 103 0.07 -14.26 -8.74
CA ASP A 103 -0.75 -14.89 -9.78
C ASP A 103 0.16 -15.38 -10.93
N PRO A 104 0.13 -16.67 -11.30
CA PRO A 104 0.90 -17.20 -12.41
C PRO A 104 0.66 -16.45 -13.72
N ASP A 105 -0.58 -16.06 -13.99
CA ASP A 105 -0.95 -15.33 -15.22
C ASP A 105 -0.38 -13.90 -15.24
N LEU A 106 -0.02 -13.36 -14.06
CA LEU A 106 0.67 -12.08 -13.96
C LEU A 106 2.16 -12.23 -14.27
N LEU A 107 2.79 -13.34 -13.85
CA LEU A 107 4.20 -13.62 -14.13
C LEU A 107 4.45 -13.76 -15.64
N GLU A 108 3.52 -14.35 -16.39
CA GLU A 108 3.61 -14.47 -17.84
C GLU A 108 3.62 -13.12 -18.57
N LYS A 109 3.16 -12.05 -17.92
CA LYS A 109 3.12 -10.69 -18.51
C LYS A 109 4.41 -9.89 -18.28
N PHE A 110 5.34 -10.42 -17.49
CA PHE A 110 6.60 -9.75 -17.19
C PHE A 110 7.57 -9.95 -18.36
N SER A 111 8.40 -8.95 -18.64
CA SER A 111 9.53 -9.15 -19.55
C SER A 111 10.58 -10.06 -18.93
N ASP A 112 11.44 -10.65 -19.76
CA ASP A 112 12.55 -11.49 -19.29
C ASP A 112 13.45 -10.77 -18.28
N GLU A 113 13.69 -9.47 -18.50
CA GLU A 113 14.46 -8.63 -17.56
C GLU A 113 13.74 -8.45 -16.23
N GLN A 114 12.42 -8.23 -16.25
CA GLN A 114 11.62 -8.08 -15.02
C GLN A 114 11.54 -9.39 -14.24
N LEU A 115 11.44 -10.52 -14.93
CA LEU A 115 11.49 -11.85 -14.32
C LEU A 115 12.84 -12.11 -13.67
N TYR A 116 13.94 -11.73 -14.35
CA TYR A 116 15.28 -11.85 -13.81
C TYR A 116 15.45 -11.00 -12.54
N GLN A 117 15.05 -9.73 -12.57
CA GLN A 117 15.09 -8.85 -11.39
C GLN A 117 14.25 -9.38 -10.22
N LEU A 118 13.07 -9.93 -10.50
CA LEU A 118 12.21 -10.52 -9.49
C LEU A 118 12.84 -11.77 -8.87
N TYR A 119 13.52 -12.58 -9.69
CA TYR A 119 14.23 -13.77 -9.23
C TYR A 119 15.43 -13.42 -8.34
N GLU A 120 16.25 -12.45 -8.75
CA GLU A 120 17.36 -11.91 -7.94
C GLU A 120 16.85 -11.36 -6.59
N LEU A 121 15.73 -10.62 -6.61
CA LEU A 121 15.09 -10.12 -5.40
C LEU A 121 14.66 -11.28 -4.47
N LYS A 122 14.07 -12.34 -5.01
CA LYS A 122 13.70 -13.53 -4.25
C LYS A 122 14.91 -14.18 -3.59
N LEU A 123 16.02 -14.35 -4.32
CA LEU A 123 17.24 -14.91 -3.77
C LEU A 123 17.80 -14.05 -2.65
N ALA A 124 17.98 -12.75 -2.88
CA ALA A 124 18.49 -11.82 -1.88
C ALA A 124 17.60 -11.78 -0.61
N ALA A 125 16.28 -11.80 -0.77
CA ALA A 125 15.36 -11.84 0.36
C ALA A 125 15.46 -13.16 1.15
N THR A 126 15.74 -14.28 0.48
CA THR A 126 15.89 -15.60 1.13
C THR A 126 17.25 -15.74 1.81
N GLU A 127 18.32 -15.19 1.23
CA GLU A 127 19.67 -15.17 1.83
C GLU A 127 19.73 -14.31 3.10
N VAL A 128 19.04 -13.16 3.10
CA VAL A 128 18.93 -12.28 4.28
C VAL A 128 17.98 -12.87 5.33
N PHE A 129 16.99 -13.66 4.91
CA PHE A 129 16.04 -14.32 5.80
C PHE A 129 16.61 -15.65 6.31
N ASP A 130 17.55 -15.56 7.26
CA ASP A 130 17.94 -16.70 8.09
C ASP A 130 17.04 -16.72 9.34
N PRO A 131 16.08 -17.67 9.45
CA PRO A 131 15.07 -17.66 10.53
C PRO A 131 15.68 -17.78 11.92
N GLU A 132 16.86 -18.40 12.04
CA GLU A 132 17.64 -18.49 13.29
C GLU A 132 18.19 -17.11 13.68
N ARG A 133 18.74 -16.34 12.72
CA ARG A 133 19.28 -15.00 12.96
C ARG A 133 18.20 -13.94 13.22
N ALA A 134 17.05 -14.06 12.57
CA ALA A 134 15.92 -13.13 12.75
C ALA A 134 15.26 -13.26 14.14
N GLN A 135 15.43 -14.41 14.81
CA GLN A 135 14.87 -14.67 16.14
C GLN A 135 15.87 -14.42 17.28
N SER A 136 17.16 -14.26 17.00
CA SER A 136 18.14 -13.89 18.02
C SER A 136 17.85 -12.50 18.60
N ARG A 137 17.64 -12.43 19.92
CA ARG A 137 17.65 -11.18 20.68
C ARG A 137 18.99 -10.45 20.48
N PRO A 138 19.04 -9.10 20.57
CA PRO A 138 20.30 -8.39 20.56
C PRO A 138 21.21 -8.98 21.64
N HIS A 139 22.46 -9.27 21.30
CA HIS A 139 23.45 -9.70 22.26
C HIS A 139 23.68 -8.53 23.22
N ASP A 140 23.12 -8.62 24.43
CA ASP A 140 23.49 -7.74 25.52
C ASP A 140 24.99 -7.97 25.75
N GLN A 141 25.82 -7.02 25.32
CA GLN A 141 27.19 -6.92 25.78
C GLN A 141 27.09 -6.41 27.23
N GLU A 142 26.85 -7.33 28.17
CA GLU A 142 27.13 -7.07 29.57
C GLU A 142 28.63 -6.77 29.67
N ASN A 143 28.94 -5.52 30.00
CA ASN A 143 30.29 -5.08 30.33
C ASN A 143 30.86 -5.99 31.43
N GLU A 144 31.85 -6.82 31.10
CA GLU A 144 32.80 -7.33 32.07
C GLU A 144 33.61 -6.15 32.61
N ASP A 145 33.08 -5.51 33.64
CA ASP A 145 33.84 -4.69 34.56
C ASP A 145 33.78 -5.38 35.93
N LYS A 146 34.97 -5.67 36.47
CA LYS A 146 35.32 -6.20 37.80
C LYS A 146 35.44 -7.73 37.96
N SER A 147 36.69 -8.19 37.95
CA SER A 147 37.42 -8.46 39.21
C SER A 147 38.93 -8.41 39.01
#